data_AF-A0A068T8B4-F1
#
_entry.id   AF-A0A068T8B4-F1
#
_cell.length_a   1.000
_cell.length_b   1.000
_cell.length_c   1.000
_cell.angle_alpha   90.00
_cell.angle_beta   90.00
_cell.angle_gamma   90.00
#
_symmetry.space_group_name_H-M   'P 1'
#
loop_
_entity.id
_entity.type
_entity.pdbx_description
1 polymer ?
#
loop_
_entity_poly.entity_id
_entity_poly.type
_entity_poly.pdbx_seq_one_letter_code
_entity_poly.pdbx_strand_id
1 'polypeptide(L)'
;MITAQVKTPMSKDDPTDMKVEVIPLPPPELWGELNNAPAVPAVAPAAAPEVEAKAGRPEQVLQFSAETREKIVPLQFSFHLDGAEVERVRVRRLTLGDVDRVFASADFTLFDIYGMMTGLSPAVLRGMDDDDAVAVTGACYDFLPRRLKVVPASGETSAGGEATSPTSRPTSTTDQR
;
A
#
# COMPACT_ATOMS: atom_id res chain seq x y z
N MET A 1 -1.30 -2.37 -53.38
CA MET A 1 -2.26 -2.77 -52.33
C MET A 1 -1.46 -3.39 -51.19
N ILE A 2 -1.54 -2.83 -49.99
CA ILE A 2 -0.83 -3.37 -48.82
C ILE A 2 -1.77 -4.41 -48.18
N THR A 3 -1.27 -5.61 -47.91
CA THR A 3 -2.06 -6.71 -47.35
C THR A 3 -1.50 -7.10 -45.98
N ALA A 4 -2.37 -7.20 -44.98
CA ALA A 4 -2.00 -7.73 -43.66
C ALA A 4 -2.36 -9.22 -43.61
N GLN A 5 -1.43 -10.05 -43.10
CA GLN A 5 -1.67 -11.46 -42.83
C GLN A 5 -1.96 -11.64 -41.33
N VAL A 6 -3.17 -12.03 -40.99
CA VAL A 6 -3.53 -12.40 -39.61
C VAL A 6 -3.53 -13.91 -39.52
N LYS A 7 -2.69 -14.46 -38.63
CA LYS A 7 -2.60 -15.90 -38.35
C LYS A 7 -3.39 -16.18 -37.08
N THR A 8 -4.50 -16.90 -37.19
CA THR A 8 -5.28 -17.33 -36.01
C THR A 8 -5.15 -18.85 -35.88
N PRO A 9 -4.69 -19.39 -34.74
CA PRO A 9 -4.65 -20.83 -34.51
C PRO A 9 -6.07 -21.36 -34.36
N MET A 10 -6.42 -22.41 -35.11
CA MET A 10 -7.78 -22.96 -35.14
C MET A 10 -8.04 -24.07 -34.11
N SER A 11 -7.01 -24.65 -33.51
CA SER A 11 -7.13 -25.72 -32.51
C SER A 11 -6.34 -25.42 -31.25
N LYS A 12 -6.88 -25.87 -30.11
CA LYS A 12 -6.26 -25.69 -28.79
C LYS A 12 -5.07 -26.63 -28.55
N ASP A 13 -4.97 -27.72 -29.30
CA ASP A 13 -4.00 -28.79 -29.06
C ASP A 13 -2.97 -28.99 -30.20
N ASP A 14 -3.05 -28.25 -31.31
CA ASP A 14 -2.04 -28.29 -32.38
C ASP A 14 -1.65 -26.87 -32.83
N PRO A 15 -0.46 -26.37 -32.45
CA PRO A 15 -0.01 -25.02 -32.76
C PRO A 15 0.39 -24.81 -34.23
N THR A 16 0.38 -25.85 -35.05
CA THR A 16 0.74 -25.78 -36.48
C THR A 16 -0.46 -25.58 -37.41
N ASP A 17 -1.68 -25.78 -36.92
CA ASP A 17 -2.91 -25.58 -37.72
C ASP A 17 -3.36 -24.11 -37.68
N MET A 18 -2.86 -23.32 -38.64
CA MET A 18 -3.11 -21.89 -38.75
C MET A 18 -3.95 -21.56 -39.98
N LYS A 19 -5.08 -20.88 -39.78
CA LYS A 19 -5.83 -20.26 -40.87
C LYS A 19 -5.26 -18.85 -41.13
N VAL A 20 -4.77 -18.63 -42.34
CA VAL A 20 -4.25 -17.33 -42.78
C VAL A 20 -5.33 -16.60 -43.56
N GLU A 21 -5.91 -15.57 -42.97
CA GLU A 21 -6.87 -14.70 -43.64
C GLU A 21 -6.19 -13.38 -44.05
N VAL A 22 -6.32 -13.04 -45.33
CA VAL A 22 -5.74 -11.84 -45.92
C VAL A 22 -6.78 -10.73 -45.86
N ILE A 23 -6.58 -9.80 -44.94
CA ILE A 23 -7.47 -8.65 -44.80
C ILE A 23 -6.92 -7.54 -45.69
N PRO A 24 -7.70 -7.04 -46.68
CA PRO A 24 -7.29 -5.87 -47.45
C PRO A 24 -7.22 -4.67 -46.51
N LEU A 25 -6.02 -4.09 -46.37
CA LEU A 25 -5.86 -2.89 -45.57
C LEU A 25 -6.52 -1.71 -46.31
N PRO A 26 -7.17 -0.79 -45.58
CA PRO A 26 -7.69 0.43 -46.17
C PRO A 26 -6.52 1.22 -46.79
N PRO A 27 -6.80 2.01 -47.85
CA PRO A 27 -5.79 2.82 -48.51
C PRO A 27 -4.97 3.64 -47.50
N PRO A 28 -3.64 3.72 -47.67
CA PRO A 28 -2.75 4.38 -46.71
C PRO A 28 -3.05 5.88 -46.51
N GLU A 29 -3.87 6.50 -47.37
CA GLU A 29 -4.39 7.85 -47.12
C GLU A 29 -5.22 7.94 -45.82
N LEU A 30 -5.93 6.87 -45.41
CA LEU A 30 -6.74 6.84 -44.19
C LEU A 30 -5.93 6.57 -42.90
N TRP A 31 -4.63 6.31 -43.02
CA TRP A 31 -3.78 5.99 -41.87
C TRP A 31 -3.28 7.25 -41.15
N GLY A 32 -3.29 8.40 -41.84
CA GLY A 32 -2.89 9.69 -41.28
C GLY A 32 -3.91 10.31 -40.31
N GLU A 33 -5.20 9.94 -40.43
CA GLU A 33 -6.28 10.43 -39.56
C GLU A 33 -6.36 9.68 -38.22
N LEU A 34 -5.68 8.54 -38.11
CA LEU A 34 -5.58 7.76 -36.87
C LEU A 34 -4.41 8.22 -35.99
N ASN A 35 -4.17 9.53 -35.94
CA ASN A 35 -3.21 10.13 -35.04
C ASN A 35 -3.90 10.46 -33.72
N ASN A 36 -3.89 9.52 -32.77
CA ASN A 36 -4.33 9.75 -31.38
C ASN A 36 -3.35 10.65 -30.59
N ALA A 37 -2.45 11.36 -31.28
CA ALA A 37 -1.72 12.45 -30.67
C ALA A 37 -2.72 13.59 -30.36
N PRO A 38 -2.75 14.13 -29.14
CA PRO A 38 -3.52 15.33 -28.86
C PRO A 38 -3.02 16.43 -29.80
N ALA A 39 -3.95 17.03 -30.56
CA ALA A 39 -3.64 18.17 -31.41
C ALA A 39 -2.96 19.25 -30.55
N VAL A 40 -1.69 19.53 -30.84
CA VAL A 40 -0.94 20.62 -30.21
C VAL A 40 -1.26 21.89 -30.99
N PRO A 41 -2.05 22.85 -30.47
CA PRO A 41 -2.04 24.19 -31.03
C PRO A 41 -0.70 24.84 -30.71
N ALA A 42 -0.02 25.32 -31.74
CA ALA A 42 1.18 26.13 -31.62
C ALA A 42 0.84 27.43 -30.87
N VAL A 43 1.26 27.52 -29.61
CA VAL A 43 1.38 28.76 -28.83
C VAL A 43 2.76 28.73 -28.14
N ALA A 44 3.40 29.90 -28.12
CA ALA A 44 4.70 30.27 -27.56
C ALA A 44 5.02 29.64 -26.17
N PRO A 45 6.30 29.59 -25.73
CA PRO A 45 6.76 28.65 -24.70
C PRO A 45 6.11 28.97 -23.35
N ALA A 46 5.09 28.18 -23.01
CA ALA A 46 4.43 28.18 -21.73
C ALA A 46 4.51 26.76 -21.16
N ALA A 47 5.06 26.71 -19.95
CA ALA A 47 5.08 25.65 -18.95
C ALA A 47 4.56 24.25 -19.33
N ALA A 48 5.38 23.25 -19.02
CA ALA A 48 5.04 21.83 -19.00
C ALA A 48 3.63 21.56 -18.46
N PRO A 49 2.87 20.62 -19.05
CA PRO A 49 1.57 20.23 -18.52
C PRO A 49 1.77 19.48 -17.21
N GLU A 50 1.57 20.22 -16.14
CA GLU A 50 1.29 19.73 -14.80
C GLU A 50 0.10 18.75 -14.93
N VAL A 51 0.33 17.53 -14.49
CA VAL A 51 -0.67 16.47 -14.41
C VAL A 51 -1.86 17.03 -13.65
N GLU A 52 -2.97 17.31 -14.34
CA GLU A 52 -4.21 17.74 -13.73
C GLU A 52 -4.68 16.63 -12.77
N ALA A 53 -4.33 16.81 -11.49
CA ALA A 53 -4.95 16.11 -10.40
C ALA A 53 -6.45 16.36 -10.50
N LYS A 54 -7.19 15.30 -10.84
CA LYS A 54 -8.65 15.26 -10.91
C LYS A 54 -9.20 16.00 -9.69
N ALA A 55 -9.70 17.22 -9.91
CA ALA A 55 -10.19 18.08 -8.83
C ALA A 55 -11.37 17.36 -8.16
N GLY A 56 -11.09 16.70 -7.04
CA GLY A 56 -12.08 16.06 -6.21
C GLY A 56 -13.09 17.10 -5.75
N ARG A 57 -14.37 16.70 -5.65
CA ARG A 57 -15.40 17.49 -4.97
C ARG A 57 -14.84 18.00 -3.64
N PRO A 58 -15.17 19.23 -3.20
CA PRO A 58 -14.67 19.75 -1.94
C PRO A 58 -15.11 18.83 -0.80
N GLU A 59 -14.17 18.05 -0.27
CA GLU A 59 -14.38 17.22 0.91
C GLU A 59 -14.49 18.14 2.12
N GLN A 60 -15.57 18.01 2.89
CA GLN A 60 -15.72 18.79 4.10
C GLN A 60 -14.75 18.27 5.17
N VAL A 61 -13.86 19.15 5.64
CA VAL A 61 -12.94 18.85 6.74
C VAL A 61 -13.73 18.81 8.04
N LEU A 62 -13.90 17.62 8.59
CA LEU A 62 -14.60 17.41 9.85
C LEU A 62 -13.63 17.54 11.03
N GLN A 63 -13.98 18.37 12.01
CA GLN A 63 -13.28 18.41 13.29
C GLN A 63 -13.93 17.41 14.25
N PHE A 64 -13.13 16.46 14.74
CA PHE A 64 -13.57 15.46 15.71
C PHE A 64 -13.09 15.87 17.11
N SER A 65 -14.00 15.94 18.07
CA SER A 65 -13.71 16.35 19.45
C SER A 65 -13.28 15.20 20.37
N ALA A 66 -13.18 13.97 19.86
CA ALA A 66 -12.87 12.80 20.67
C ALA A 66 -11.37 12.51 20.71
N GLU A 67 -10.79 12.53 21.92
CA GLU A 67 -9.40 12.14 22.21
C GLU A 67 -9.07 10.70 21.76
N THR A 68 -10.08 9.84 21.59
CA THR A 68 -9.93 8.42 21.22
C THR A 68 -9.48 8.17 19.77
N ARG A 69 -9.35 9.22 18.94
CA ARG A 69 -8.94 9.08 17.54
C ARG A 69 -7.43 9.13 17.31
N GLU A 70 -6.67 9.26 18.38
CA GLU A 70 -5.23 9.48 18.33
C GLU A 70 -4.49 8.75 19.45
N LYS A 71 -3.24 8.41 19.18
CA LYS A 71 -2.30 7.89 20.17
C LYS A 71 -0.95 8.56 19.97
N ILE A 72 -0.30 8.90 21.07
CA ILE A 72 1.09 9.36 21.07
C ILE A 72 1.97 8.17 21.41
N VAL A 73 2.96 7.91 20.57
CA VAL A 73 3.99 6.88 20.79
C VAL A 73 5.30 7.60 21.12
N PRO A 74 5.82 7.47 22.35
CA PRO A 74 7.16 7.98 22.66
C PRO A 74 8.22 7.13 21.97
N LEU A 75 9.23 7.79 21.41
CA LEU A 75 10.39 7.15 20.80
C LEU A 75 11.45 6.87 21.86
N GLN A 76 12.10 5.72 21.76
CA GLN A 76 13.26 5.39 22.57
C GLN A 76 14.51 6.08 22.03
N PHE A 77 14.59 6.22 20.70
CA PHE A 77 15.69 6.84 19.98
C PHE A 77 15.21 8.07 19.23
N SER A 78 15.31 9.23 19.90
CA SER A 78 15.02 10.52 19.29
C SER A 78 15.90 10.77 18.06
N PHE A 79 15.33 11.36 17.02
CA PHE A 79 16.06 11.71 15.79
C PHE A 79 15.77 13.15 15.38
N HIS A 80 16.61 13.70 14.51
CA HIS A 80 16.44 15.04 13.98
C HIS A 80 15.82 14.98 12.58
N LEU A 81 14.71 15.68 12.39
CA LEU A 81 14.05 15.84 11.10
C LEU A 81 13.84 17.33 10.84
N ASP A 82 14.32 17.82 9.70
CA ASP A 82 14.20 19.23 9.30
C ASP A 82 14.72 20.22 10.36
N GLY A 83 15.74 19.81 11.12
CA GLY A 83 16.34 20.63 12.20
C GLY A 83 15.56 20.63 13.52
N ALA A 84 14.48 19.86 13.62
CA ALA A 84 13.73 19.64 14.85
C ALA A 84 14.00 18.24 15.42
N GLU A 85 14.15 18.15 16.74
CA GLU A 85 14.22 16.88 17.44
C GLU A 85 12.82 16.27 17.58
N VAL A 86 12.68 15.02 17.15
CA VAL A 86 11.45 14.24 17.22
C VAL A 86 11.63 13.18 18.30
N GLU A 87 10.95 13.37 19.43
CA GLU A 87 10.93 12.42 20.55
C GLU A 87 9.65 11.58 20.60
N ARG A 88 8.59 12.00 19.89
CA ARG A 88 7.26 11.41 19.96
C ARG A 88 6.58 11.46 18.60
N VAL A 89 5.90 10.38 18.25
CA VAL A 89 5.10 10.29 17.02
C VAL A 89 3.62 10.24 17.36
N ARG A 90 2.85 11.12 16.73
CA ARG A 90 1.40 11.20 16.85
C ARG A 90 0.75 10.34 15.77
N VAL A 91 0.02 9.31 16.16
CA VAL A 91 -0.72 8.43 15.25
C VAL A 91 -2.20 8.79 15.30
N ARG A 92 -2.79 9.19 14.17
CA ARG A 92 -4.23 9.51 14.05
C ARG A 92 -4.99 8.50 13.18
N ARG A 93 -6.27 8.29 13.50
CA ARG A 93 -7.21 7.54 12.65
C ARG A 93 -7.53 8.30 11.36
N LEU A 94 -7.32 7.66 10.22
CA LEU A 94 -7.73 8.15 8.91
C LEU A 94 -9.25 8.36 8.83
N THR A 95 -9.67 9.41 8.12
CA THR A 95 -11.05 9.61 7.71
C THR A 95 -11.36 8.81 6.44
N LEU A 96 -12.64 8.72 6.06
CA LEU A 96 -13.01 8.05 4.81
C LEU A 96 -12.38 8.75 3.59
N GLY A 97 -12.32 10.08 3.58
CA GLY A 97 -11.66 10.83 2.51
C GLY A 97 -10.16 10.55 2.42
N ASP A 98 -9.48 10.43 3.56
CA ASP A 98 -8.05 10.05 3.57
C ASP A 98 -7.84 8.65 2.99
N VAL A 99 -8.73 7.71 3.31
CA VAL A 99 -8.69 6.34 2.78
C VAL A 99 -8.97 6.34 1.26
N ASP A 100 -9.96 7.09 0.79
CA ASP A 100 -10.25 7.20 -0.65
C ASP A 100 -9.07 7.81 -1.43
N ARG A 101 -8.32 8.75 -0.84
CA ARG A 101 -7.09 9.29 -1.43
C ARG A 101 -5.98 8.24 -1.57
N VAL A 102 -5.85 7.33 -0.61
CA VAL A 102 -4.94 6.18 -0.73
C VAL A 102 -5.33 5.34 -1.95
N PHE A 103 -6.61 4.97 -2.03
CA PHE A 103 -7.13 4.09 -3.08
C PHE A 103 -7.18 4.75 -4.47
N ALA A 104 -7.14 6.08 -4.53
CA ALA A 104 -7.01 6.81 -5.79
C ALA A 104 -5.62 6.64 -6.43
N SER A 105 -4.59 6.32 -5.63
CA SER A 105 -3.28 5.93 -6.14
C SER A 105 -3.30 4.45 -6.53
N ALA A 106 -2.88 4.13 -7.75
CA ALA A 106 -2.81 2.75 -8.22
C ALA A 106 -1.71 1.94 -7.49
N ASP A 107 -0.65 2.61 -7.03
CA ASP A 107 0.57 1.99 -6.50
C ASP A 107 0.89 2.51 -5.09
N PHE A 108 -0.02 2.31 -4.12
CA PHE A 108 0.26 2.63 -2.73
C PHE A 108 0.82 1.44 -1.95
N THR A 109 1.67 1.73 -0.98
CA THR A 109 2.21 0.78 -0.01
C THR A 109 1.60 1.02 1.38
N LEU A 110 1.72 0.04 2.27
CA LEU A 110 1.26 0.18 3.65
C LEU A 110 1.95 1.34 4.39
N PHE A 111 3.21 1.62 4.04
CA PHE A 111 3.95 2.76 4.60
C PHE A 111 3.41 4.12 4.14
N ASP A 112 2.76 4.20 2.97
CA ASP A 112 2.10 5.44 2.53
C ASP A 112 0.87 5.74 3.39
N ILE A 113 0.13 4.69 3.75
CA ILE A 113 -0.99 4.78 4.71
C ILE A 113 -0.46 5.22 6.07
N TYR A 114 0.60 4.59 6.57
CA TYR A 114 1.21 4.96 7.84
C TYR A 114 1.74 6.39 7.84
N GLY A 115 2.32 6.85 6.73
CA GLY A 115 2.75 8.23 6.60
C GLY A 115 1.60 9.23 6.72
N MET A 116 0.43 8.94 6.15
CA MET A 116 -0.76 9.78 6.34
C MET A 116 -1.30 9.76 7.79
N MET A 117 -1.12 8.64 8.49
CA MET A 117 -1.51 8.48 9.89
C MET A 117 -0.58 9.20 10.86
N THR A 118 0.72 9.29 10.56
CA THR A 118 1.71 9.91 11.45
C THR A 118 2.07 11.33 11.05
N GLY A 119 1.82 11.71 9.79
CA GLY A 119 2.34 12.94 9.19
C GLY A 119 3.82 12.84 8.79
N LEU A 120 4.46 11.67 8.95
CA LEU A 120 5.84 11.44 8.56
C LEU A 120 5.92 10.85 7.16
N SER A 121 7.02 11.09 6.44
CA SER A 121 7.18 10.48 5.13
C SER A 121 7.44 8.96 5.25
N PRO A 122 7.07 8.16 4.24
CA PRO A 122 7.40 6.74 4.19
C PRO A 122 8.91 6.46 4.24
N ALA A 123 9.75 7.41 3.83
CA ALA A 123 11.20 7.31 3.94
C ALA A 123 11.67 7.48 5.38
N VAL A 124 11.10 8.44 6.12
CA VAL A 124 11.40 8.64 7.55
C VAL A 124 11.01 7.40 8.34
N LEU A 125 9.80 6.86 8.13
CA LEU A 125 9.34 5.66 8.83
C LEU A 125 10.23 4.43 8.60
N ARG A 126 10.88 4.32 7.43
CA ARG A 126 11.82 3.23 7.13
C ARG A 126 13.24 3.47 7.67
N GLY A 127 13.57 4.71 8.00
CA GLY A 127 14.85 5.10 8.59
C GLY A 127 14.84 5.20 10.12
N MET A 128 13.68 4.97 10.75
CA MET A 128 13.58 4.89 12.21
C MET A 128 14.30 3.66 12.74
N ASP A 129 14.72 3.73 14.01
CA ASP A 129 15.23 2.55 14.72
C ASP A 129 14.20 1.41 14.70
N ASP A 130 14.65 0.16 14.64
CA ASP A 130 13.77 -1.01 14.43
C ASP A 130 12.71 -1.14 15.53
N ASP A 131 13.10 -0.95 16.80
CA ASP A 131 12.18 -1.06 17.95
C ASP A 131 11.11 0.04 17.91
N ASP A 132 11.52 1.27 17.58
CA ASP A 132 10.63 2.41 17.43
C ASP A 132 9.72 2.28 16.19
N ALA A 133 10.25 1.74 15.08
CA ALA A 133 9.50 1.46 13.87
C ALA A 133 8.41 0.42 14.15
N VAL A 134 8.72 -0.65 14.88
CA VAL A 134 7.73 -1.66 15.29
C VAL A 134 6.66 -1.05 16.20
N ALA A 135 7.05 -0.23 17.17
CA ALA A 135 6.10 0.42 18.10
C ALA A 135 5.13 1.36 17.36
N VAL A 136 5.65 2.20 16.46
CA VAL A 136 4.84 3.13 15.67
C VAL A 136 3.95 2.40 14.67
N THR A 137 4.48 1.44 13.93
CA THR A 137 3.70 0.68 12.94
C THR A 137 2.63 -0.20 13.58
N GLY A 138 2.90 -0.78 14.76
CA GLY A 138 1.90 -1.49 15.55
C GLY A 138 0.76 -0.58 16.00
N ALA A 139 1.08 0.62 16.51
CA ALA A 139 0.07 1.62 16.84
C ALA A 139 -0.73 2.06 15.60
N CYS A 140 -0.09 2.22 14.44
CA CYS A 140 -0.78 2.51 13.19
C CYS A 140 -1.73 1.37 12.77
N TYR A 141 -1.28 0.12 12.87
CA TYR A 141 -2.07 -1.05 12.53
C TYR A 141 -3.35 -1.13 13.36
N ASP A 142 -3.28 -0.85 14.68
CA ASP A 142 -4.47 -0.84 15.54
C ASP A 142 -5.57 0.10 15.04
N PHE A 143 -5.17 1.24 14.47
CA PHE A 143 -6.04 2.27 13.94
C PHE A 143 -6.48 2.07 12.48
N LEU A 144 -5.92 1.09 11.76
CA LEU A 144 -6.36 0.80 10.40
C LEU A 144 -7.84 0.39 10.38
N PRO A 145 -8.63 0.89 9.41
CA PRO A 145 -9.94 0.35 9.11
C PRO A 145 -9.87 -1.16 8.89
N ARG A 146 -10.89 -1.91 9.33
CA ARG A 146 -10.93 -3.38 9.20
C ARG A 146 -10.68 -3.87 7.76
N ARG A 147 -11.07 -3.08 6.76
CA ARG A 147 -10.89 -3.39 5.33
C ARG A 147 -9.42 -3.37 4.87
N LEU A 148 -8.56 -2.62 5.59
CA LEU A 148 -7.13 -2.45 5.28
C LEU A 148 -6.24 -3.33 6.16
N LYS A 149 -6.80 -3.92 7.23
CA LYS A 149 -6.11 -4.95 8.00
C LYS A 149 -6.03 -6.20 7.16
N VAL A 150 -4.95 -6.34 6.40
CA VAL A 150 -4.55 -7.64 5.86
C VAL A 150 -4.25 -8.48 7.09
N VAL A 151 -5.13 -9.44 7.38
CA VAL A 151 -4.88 -10.45 8.40
C VAL A 151 -3.67 -11.24 7.90
N PRO A 152 -2.50 -11.21 8.55
CA PRO A 152 -1.57 -12.30 8.34
C PRO A 152 -2.34 -13.54 8.74
N ALA A 153 -2.52 -14.49 7.82
CA ALA A 153 -3.21 -15.75 8.08
C ALA A 153 -2.65 -16.34 9.38
N SER A 154 -3.36 -16.10 10.48
CA SER A 154 -2.96 -16.53 11.81
C SER A 154 -3.74 -17.80 12.04
N GLY A 155 -3.08 -18.95 11.92
CA GLY A 155 -3.72 -20.22 12.22
C GLY A 155 -3.09 -21.48 11.66
N GLU A 156 -1.78 -21.71 11.81
CA GLU A 156 -1.34 -23.04 12.23
C GLU A 156 -1.26 -23.06 13.75
N THR A 157 -2.42 -23.31 14.34
CA THR A 157 -2.56 -23.74 15.72
C THR A 157 -2.05 -25.18 15.78
N SER A 158 -0.77 -25.38 16.11
CA SER A 158 -0.31 -26.69 16.57
C SER A 158 -0.75 -26.86 18.03
N ALA A 159 -2.01 -27.23 18.19
CA ALA A 159 -2.52 -27.83 19.40
C ALA A 159 -2.07 -29.30 19.44
N GLY A 160 -0.84 -29.51 19.92
CA GLY A 160 -0.36 -30.80 20.41
C GLY A 160 -0.22 -30.72 21.92
N GLY A 161 -1.32 -30.91 22.64
CA GLY A 161 -1.26 -31.13 24.07
C GLY A 161 -0.73 -32.53 24.34
N GLU A 162 0.29 -32.64 25.19
CA GLU A 162 0.26 -33.67 26.23
C GLU A 162 1.07 -33.21 27.43
N ALA A 163 0.40 -33.21 28.57
CA ALA A 163 0.94 -32.88 29.87
C ALA A 163 1.73 -34.06 30.43
N THR A 164 2.96 -33.85 30.87
CA THR A 164 3.51 -34.55 32.04
C THR A 164 4.61 -33.70 32.67
N SER A 165 4.27 -33.00 33.75
CA SER A 165 5.24 -32.63 34.79
C SER A 165 5.53 -33.86 35.65
N PRO A 166 6.79 -34.18 35.95
CA PRO A 166 7.14 -34.73 37.24
C PRO A 166 7.72 -33.61 38.11
N THR A 167 6.90 -33.11 39.02
CA THR A 167 7.31 -32.37 40.21
C THR A 167 8.23 -33.27 41.05
N SER A 168 9.53 -33.09 40.91
CA SER A 168 10.50 -33.63 41.87
C SER A 168 10.46 -32.78 43.14
N ARG A 169 9.81 -33.35 44.17
CA ARG A 169 9.67 -32.80 45.52
C ARG A 169 10.98 -32.99 46.29
N PRO A 170 11.62 -31.95 46.86
CA PRO A 170 12.70 -32.13 47.81
C PRO A 170 12.11 -32.45 49.20
N THR A 171 12.39 -33.62 49.74
CA THR A 171 12.18 -33.91 51.17
C THR A 171 13.47 -33.59 51.92
N SER A 172 13.54 -32.41 52.52
CA SER A 172 14.44 -32.14 53.64
C SER A 172 13.78 -32.59 54.95
N THR A 173 14.63 -32.80 55.96
CA THR A 173 14.34 -32.80 57.40
C THR A 173 14.34 -34.18 58.08
N THR A 174 15.56 -34.64 58.37
CA THR A 174 16.09 -34.87 59.73
C THR A 174 15.12 -34.57 60.87
N ASP A 175 14.62 -35.61 61.53
CA ASP A 175 14.39 -35.64 62.98
C ASP A 175 14.19 -37.10 63.42
N GLN A 176 15.19 -37.70 64.06
CA GLN A 176 14.96 -38.75 65.05
C GLN A 176 16.09 -38.72 66.09
N ARG A 177 15.62 -38.85 67.34
CA ARG A 177 16.32 -38.88 68.62
C ARG A 177 17.46 -39.89 68.70
#